data_AF-A0A9P4TU88-F1
#
_entry.id   AF-A0A9P4TU88-F1
#
_cell.length_a   1.000
_cell.length_b   1.000
_cell.length_c   1.000
_cell.angle_alpha   90.00
_cell.angle_beta   90.00
_cell.angle_gamma   90.00
#
_symmetry.space_group_name_H-M   'P 1'
#
loop_
_entity.id
_entity.type
_entity.pdbx_description
1 polymer ?
#
loop_
_entity_poly.entity_id
_entity_poly.type
_entity_poly.pdbx_seq_one_letter_code
_entity_poly.pdbx_strand_id
1 'polypeptide(L)'
;MATILAIYGLVVSVMISNTMKAETHLFTAFVHLGAGLAVGISALGAGFAIGITGHAGVRGVSQQPRLFVGMMLIMIFSEVLGEFSRSCVVRR
;
A
#
# COMPACT_ATOMS: atom_id res chain seq x y z
N MET A 1 -3.01 11.84 1.02
CA MET A 1 -1.93 10.83 0.94
C MET A 1 -2.50 9.43 0.78
N ALA A 2 -3.51 9.00 1.57
CA ALA A 2 -4.13 7.67 1.46
C ALA A 2 -4.57 7.22 0.04
N THR A 3 -4.92 8.15 -0.87
CA THR A 3 -5.34 7.83 -2.24
C THR A 3 -4.29 7.07 -3.03
N ILE A 4 -2.99 7.29 -2.78
CA ILE A 4 -1.89 6.70 -3.58
C ILE A 4 -1.79 5.18 -3.37
N LEU A 5 -2.04 4.70 -2.15
CA LEU A 5 -2.08 3.27 -1.82
C LEU A 5 -3.13 2.50 -2.64
N ALA A 6 -4.27 3.13 -2.92
CA ALA A 6 -5.33 2.52 -3.74
C ALA A 6 -4.87 2.36 -5.20
N ILE A 7 -4.10 3.30 -5.73
CA ILE A 7 -3.56 3.24 -7.10
C ILE A 7 -2.56 2.08 -7.22
N TYR A 8 -1.74 1.83 -6.20
CA TYR A 8 -0.83 0.67 -6.18
C TYR A 8 -1.57 -0.66 -6.26
N GLY A 9 -2.67 -0.83 -5.52
CA GLY A 9 -3.51 -2.03 -5.60
C GLY A 9 -4.18 -2.20 -6.96
N LEU A 10 -4.63 -1.10 -7.57
CA LEU A 10 -5.21 -1.09 -8.91
C LEU A 10 -4.17 -1.54 -9.96
N VAL A 11 -2.96 -0.97 -9.94
CA VAL A 11 -1.89 -1.32 -10.88
C VAL A 11 -1.53 -2.81 -10.78
N VAL A 12 -1.43 -3.35 -9.56
CA VAL A 12 -1.14 -4.78 -9.36
C VAL A 12 -2.28 -5.66 -9.90
N SER A 13 -3.54 -5.28 -9.70
CA SER A 13 -4.70 -6.01 -10.25
C SER A 13 -4.68 -6.03 -11.78
N VAL A 14 -4.36 -4.90 -12.42
CA VAL A 14 -4.27 -4.80 -13.89
C VAL A 14 -3.09 -5.64 -14.43
N MET A 15 -1.93 -5.62 -13.76
CA MET A 15 -0.78 -6.44 -14.17
C MET A 15 -1.07 -7.94 -14.08
N ILE A 16 -1.73 -8.38 -13.01
CA ILE A 16 -2.15 -9.78 -12.86
C ILE A 16 -3.18 -10.15 -13.94
N SER A 17 -4.16 -9.28 -14.21
CA SER A 17 -5.19 -9.51 -15.23
C SER A 17 -4.62 -9.68 -16.64
N ASN A 18 -3.56 -8.94 -16.99
CA ASN A 18 -2.90 -9.07 -18.30
C ASN A 18 -2.09 -10.37 -18.46
N THR A 19 -1.76 -11.04 -17.36
CA THR A 19 -0.93 -12.26 -17.36
C THR A 19 -1.77 -13.55 -17.40
N MET A 20 -3.08 -13.46 -17.17
CA MET A 20 -3.97 -14.62 -17.16
C MET A 20 -4.18 -15.18 -18.58
N LYS A 21 -3.91 -16.48 -18.77
CA LYS A 21 -4.14 -17.24 -20.02
C LYS A 21 -4.97 -18.49 -19.71
N ALA A 22 -5.70 -19.02 -20.70
CA ALA A 22 -6.59 -20.18 -20.51
C ALA A 22 -5.87 -21.48 -20.09
N GLU A 23 -4.57 -21.62 -20.40
CA GLU A 23 -3.72 -22.75 -19.98
C GLU A 23 -2.78 -22.39 -18.82
N THR A 24 -3.31 -21.79 -17.75
CA THR A 24 -2.51 -21.57 -16.53
C THR A 24 -2.45 -22.84 -15.68
N HIS A 25 -1.24 -23.30 -15.37
CA HIS A 25 -1.03 -24.32 -14.34
C HIS A 25 -1.63 -23.88 -13.00
N LEU A 26 -2.21 -24.83 -12.24
CA LEU A 26 -2.73 -24.57 -10.88
C LEU A 26 -1.72 -23.86 -9.97
N PHE A 27 -0.43 -24.15 -10.14
CA PHE A 27 0.65 -23.48 -9.43
C PHE A 27 0.71 -21.97 -9.71
N THR A 28 0.59 -21.54 -10.97
CA THR A 28 0.66 -20.11 -11.31
C THR A 28 -0.58 -19.36 -10.81
N ALA A 29 -1.75 -20.01 -10.81
CA ALA A 29 -2.97 -19.44 -10.24
C ALA A 29 -2.83 -19.13 -8.73
N PHE A 30 -2.26 -20.05 -7.94
CA PHE A 30 -1.99 -19.82 -6.52
C PHE A 30 -0.94 -18.73 -6.28
N VAL A 31 0.07 -18.63 -7.16
CA VAL A 31 1.06 -17.54 -7.09
C VAL A 31 0.41 -16.18 -7.33
N HIS A 32 -0.48 -16.05 -8.31
CA HIS A 32 -1.22 -14.80 -8.56
C HIS A 32 -2.16 -14.42 -7.40
N LEU A 33 -2.84 -15.40 -6.80
CA LEU A 33 -3.66 -15.19 -5.60
C LEU A 33 -2.80 -14.69 -4.41
N GLY A 34 -1.65 -15.34 -4.17
CA GLY A 34 -0.73 -14.97 -3.11
C GLY A 34 -0.12 -13.58 -3.32
N ALA A 35 0.25 -13.25 -4.57
CA ALA A 35 0.75 -11.93 -4.95
C ALA A 35 -0.28 -10.82 -4.67
N GLY A 36 -1.54 -11.03 -5.07
CA GLY A 36 -2.62 -10.08 -4.81
C GLY A 36 -2.89 -9.89 -3.31
N LEU A 37 -2.97 -10.98 -2.54
CA LEU A 37 -3.21 -10.91 -1.10
C LEU A 37 -2.06 -10.24 -0.32
N ALA A 38 -0.80 -10.53 -0.67
CA ALA A 38 0.35 -9.94 -0.02
C ALA A 38 0.38 -8.41 -0.16
N VAL A 39 0.08 -7.89 -1.37
CA VAL A 39 -0.01 -6.44 -1.62
C VAL A 39 -1.23 -5.85 -0.90
N GLY A 40 -2.40 -6.50 -0.98
CA GLY A 40 -3.63 -6.02 -0.39
C GLY A 40 -3.57 -5.87 1.14
N ILE A 41 -3.08 -6.89 1.84
CA ILE A 41 -2.96 -6.88 3.31
C ILE A 41 -1.92 -5.84 3.76
N SER A 42 -0.81 -5.70 3.03
CA SER A 42 0.21 -4.69 3.30
C SER A 42 -0.33 -3.27 3.13
N ALA A 43 -1.08 -3.02 2.04
CA ALA A 43 -1.68 -1.72 1.75
C ALA A 43 -2.77 -1.34 2.78
N LEU A 44 -3.54 -2.33 3.27
CA LEU A 44 -4.50 -2.12 4.37
C LEU A 44 -3.79 -1.69 5.66
N GLY A 45 -2.69 -2.36 6.04
CA GLY A 45 -1.91 -1.99 7.22
C GLY A 45 -1.32 -0.58 7.13
N ALA A 46 -0.70 -0.25 5.99
CA ALA A 46 -0.17 1.10 5.74
C ALA A 46 -1.27 2.18 5.77
N GLY A 47 -2.43 1.90 5.16
CA GLY A 47 -3.57 2.81 5.18
C GLY A 47 -4.12 3.05 6.59
N PHE A 48 -4.15 2.01 7.43
CA PHE A 48 -4.59 2.13 8.83
C PHE A 48 -3.63 3.00 9.65
N ALA A 49 -2.31 2.83 9.47
CA ALA A 49 -1.30 3.66 10.12
C ALA A 49 -1.44 5.13 9.74
N ILE A 50 -1.57 5.43 8.44
CA ILE A 50 -1.78 6.80 7.94
C ILE A 50 -3.07 7.40 8.48
N GLY A 51 -4.15 6.62 8.57
CA GLY A 51 -5.43 7.08 9.12
C GLY A 51 -5.33 7.50 10.59
N ILE A 52 -4.69 6.67 11.42
CA ILE A 52 -4.50 6.95 12.86
C ILE A 52 -3.57 8.15 13.05
N THR A 53 -2.41 8.15 12.39
CA THR A 53 -1.43 9.24 12.49
C THR A 53 -2.00 10.54 11.95
N GLY A 54 -2.81 10.50 10.89
CA GLY A 54 -3.51 11.66 10.36
C GLY A 54 -4.50 12.24 11.38
N HIS A 55 -5.33 11.41 12.00
CA HIS A 55 -6.32 11.86 12.98
C HIS A 55 -5.68 12.43 14.27
N ALA A 56 -4.64 11.78 14.78
CA ALA A 56 -3.87 12.30 15.92
C ALA A 56 -3.05 13.55 15.55
N GLY A 57 -2.48 13.54 14.34
CA GLY A 57 -1.61 14.60 13.83
C GLY A 57 -2.34 15.91 13.62
N VAL A 58 -3.53 15.91 13.02
CA VAL A 58 -4.32 17.16 12.85
C VAL A 58 -4.69 17.80 14.19
N ARG A 59 -4.99 16.98 15.21
CA ARG A 59 -5.28 17.46 16.56
C ARG A 59 -4.04 18.09 17.19
N GLY A 60 -2.87 17.47 17.05
CA GLY A 60 -1.60 18.01 17.55
C GLY A 60 -1.15 19.29 16.83
N VAL A 61 -1.31 19.34 15.50
CA VAL A 61 -0.97 20.51 14.68
C VAL A 61 -1.84 21.71 15.01
N SER A 62 -3.10 21.49 15.42
CA SER A 62 -3.99 22.58 15.86
C SER A 62 -3.49 23.33 17.10
N GLN A 63 -2.77 22.64 17.98
CA GLN A 63 -2.21 23.22 19.21
C GLN A 63 -0.84 23.87 18.94
N GLN A 64 -0.02 23.24 18.08
CA GLN A 64 1.28 23.78 17.75
C GLN A 64 1.65 23.49 16.28
N PRO A 65 1.67 24.50 15.40
CA PRO A 65 1.82 24.32 13.95
C PRO A 65 3.21 23.80 13.55
N ARG A 66 4.22 23.92 14.42
CA ARG A 66 5.56 23.34 14.19
C ARG A 66 5.57 21.81 14.09
N LEU A 67 4.55 21.10 14.57
CA LEU A 67 4.46 19.64 14.47
C LEU A 67 4.09 19.14 13.06
N PHE A 68 3.73 20.04 12.14
CA PHE A 68 3.29 19.66 10.79
C PHE A 68 4.35 18.83 10.03
N VAL A 69 5.62 19.24 10.12
CA VAL A 69 6.72 18.53 9.44
C VAL A 69 6.94 17.13 10.04
N GLY A 70 6.83 16.99 11.36
CA GLY A 70 6.97 15.69 12.03
C GLY A 70 5.86 14.71 11.64
N MET A 71 4.62 15.19 11.57
CA MET A 71 3.47 14.40 11.08
C MET A 71 3.69 13.94 9.63
N MET A 72 4.20 14.81 8.77
CA MET A 72 4.46 14.51 7.36
C MET A 72 5.54 13.44 7.20
N LEU A 73 6.63 13.51 7.98
CA LEU A 73 7.68 12.49 7.97
C LEU A 73 7.15 11.10 8.35
N ILE A 74 6.30 11.01 9.37
CA ILE A 74 5.71 9.72 9.79
C ILE A 74 4.82 9.15 8.68
N MET A 75 4.01 9.99 8.03
CA MET A 75 3.17 9.56 6.91
C MET A 75 4.00 9.06 5.71
N ILE A 76 5.14 9.68 5.43
CA ILE A 76 6.03 9.25 4.34
C ILE A 76 6.64 7.87 4.63
N PHE A 77 7.14 7.64 5.86
CA PHE A 77 7.67 6.32 6.22
C PHE A 77 6.61 5.21 6.15
N SER A 78 5.36 5.50 6.53
CA SER A 78 4.25 4.55 6.34
C SER A 78 3.98 4.24 4.87
N GLU A 79 4.13 5.21 3.96
CA GLU A 79 3.91 5.01 2.52
C GLU A 79 5.02 4.14 1.89
N VAL A 80 6.28 4.33 2.29
CA VAL A 80 7.43 3.52 1.83
C VAL A 80 7.25 2.03 2.16
N LEU A 81 6.64 1.71 3.31
CA LEU A 81 6.30 0.32 3.65
C LEU A 81 5.29 -0.30 2.68
N GLY A 82 4.31 0.48 2.22
CA GLY A 82 3.33 0.04 1.22
C GLY A 82 3.97 -0.18 -0.16
N GLU A 83 4.86 0.73 -0.57
CA GLU A 83 5.61 0.58 -1.83
C GLU A 83 6.57 -0.61 -1.82
N PHE A 84 7.18 -0.91 -0.67
CA PHE A 84 8.06 -2.07 -0.53
C PHE A 84 7.33 -3.37 -0.86
N SER A 85 6.10 -3.53 -0.37
CA SER A 85 5.28 -4.71 -0.66
C SER A 85 4.94 -4.84 -2.16
N ARG A 86 4.67 -3.73 -2.86
CA ARG A 86 4.49 -3.75 -4.33
C ARG A 86 5.78 -4.15 -5.05
N SER A 87 6.91 -3.56 -4.64
CA SER A 87 8.20 -3.79 -5.28
C SER A 87 8.64 -5.25 -5.18
N CYS A 88 8.41 -5.89 -4.03
CA CYS A 88 8.71 -7.31 -3.83
C CYS A 88 7.93 -8.23 -4.77
N VAL A 89 6.67 -7.87 -5.08
CA VAL A 89 5.80 -8.66 -5.98
C VAL A 89 6.10 -8.42 -7.45
N VAL A 90 6.44 -7.20 -7.86
CA VAL A 90 6.70 -6.85 -9.28
C VAL A 90 8.10 -7.25 -9.75
N ARG A 91 9.06 -7.49 -8.83
CA ARG A 91 10.43 -7.91 -9.17
C ARG A 91 10.61 -9.43 -9.38
N ARG A 92 9.52 -10.21 -9.37
CA ARG A 92 9.51 -11.62 -9.77
C ARG A 92 8.68 -11.80 -11.03
#